data_AF-A0A7R9I3Q8-F1
#
_entry.id   AF-A0A7R9I3Q8-F1
#
_cell.length_a   1.000
_cell.length_b   1.000
_cell.length_c   1.000
_cell.angle_alpha   90.00
_cell.angle_beta   90.00
_cell.angle_gamma   90.00
#
_symmetry.space_group_name_H-M   'P 1'
#
loop_
_entity.id
_entity.type
_entity.pdbx_description
1 polymer ?
#
loop_
_entity_poly.entity_id
_entity_poly.type
_entity_poly.pdbx_seq_one_letter_code
_entity_poly.pdbx_strand_id
1 'polypeptide(L)'
;MEEAQELLEQMELEVREVDAASRPRLRTHVDSYRAELGRLSQEFLKVRSPPFQDDYKIFERMTRRNTFSELEFSSHIGPPELWALMLLYQLNHGMVLH
;
A
#
# COMPACT_ATOMS: atom_id res chain seq x y z
N MET A 1 -3.14 -4.99 -16.73
CA MET A 1 -3.40 -3.58 -16.36
C MET A 1 -3.32 -2.72 -17.61
N GLU A 2 -2.23 -2.82 -18.37
CA GLU A 2 -2.02 -2.15 -19.67
C GLU A 2 -3.13 -2.46 -20.69
N GLU A 3 -3.45 -3.73 -20.96
CA GLU A 3 -4.54 -4.12 -21.88
C GLU A 3 -5.91 -3.48 -21.55
N ALA A 4 -6.22 -3.33 -20.25
CA ALA A 4 -7.47 -2.71 -19.82
C ALA A 4 -7.45 -1.19 -19.98
N GLN A 5 -6.28 -0.56 -19.91
CA GLN A 5 -6.09 0.87 -20.19
C GLN A 5 -6.22 1.14 -21.68
N GLU A 6 -5.56 0.34 -22.52
CA GLU A 6 -5.67 0.41 -23.98
C GLU A 6 -7.12 0.25 -24.45
N LEU A 7 -7.86 -0.71 -23.88
CA LEU A 7 -9.27 -0.88 -24.19
C LEU A 7 -10.12 0.33 -23.80
N LEU A 8 -9.86 0.94 -22.63
CA LEU A 8 -10.57 2.16 -22.22
C LEU A 8 -10.26 3.34 -23.15
N GLU A 9 -9.01 3.47 -23.61
CA GLU A 9 -8.63 4.48 -24.60
C GLU A 9 -9.37 4.26 -25.91
N GLN A 10 -9.47 3.02 -26.39
CA GLN A 10 -10.24 2.69 -27.59
C GLN A 10 -11.73 3.01 -27.41
N MET A 11 -12.33 2.65 -26.27
CA MET A 11 -13.72 3.00 -25.97
C MET A 11 -13.94 4.52 -25.94
N GLU A 12 -12.99 5.30 -25.42
CA GLU A 12 -13.08 6.76 -25.45
C GLU A 12 -13.05 7.33 -26.87
N LEU A 13 -12.30 6.72 -27.79
CA LEU A 13 -12.28 7.11 -29.19
C LEU A 13 -13.61 6.77 -29.86
N GLU A 14 -14.13 5.55 -29.68
CA GLU A 14 -15.42 5.12 -30.23
C GLU A 14 -16.60 5.98 -29.73
N VAL A 15 -16.57 6.39 -28.45
CA VAL A 15 -17.59 7.29 -27.87
C VAL A 15 -17.60 8.68 -28.55
N ARG A 16 -16.51 9.11 -29.17
CA ARG A 16 -16.48 10.38 -29.94
C ARG A 16 -17.20 10.24 -31.28
N GLU A 17 -17.25 9.03 -31.84
CA GLU A 17 -17.82 8.74 -33.15
C GLU A 17 -19.32 8.42 -33.10
N VAL A 18 -19.83 7.98 -31.94
CA VAL A 18 -21.29 7.73 -31.75
C VAL A 18 -22.11 9.01 -31.74
N ASP A 19 -23.42 8.84 -31.96
CA ASP A 19 -24.41 9.91 -32.03
C ASP A 19 -24.47 10.75 -30.73
N ALA A 20 -24.85 12.01 -30.87
CA ALA A 20 -24.88 12.95 -29.76
C ALA A 20 -25.89 12.59 -28.66
N ALA A 21 -26.90 11.78 -28.94
CA ALA A 21 -27.91 11.40 -27.95
C ALA A 21 -27.43 10.26 -27.04
N SER A 22 -26.68 9.29 -27.58
CA SER A 22 -26.13 8.16 -26.81
C SER A 22 -24.79 8.49 -26.13
N ARG A 23 -24.02 9.43 -26.69
CA ARG A 23 -22.68 9.83 -26.23
C ARG A 23 -22.58 10.14 -24.74
N PRO A 24 -23.48 10.94 -24.11
CA PRO A 24 -23.35 11.27 -22.68
C PRO A 24 -23.44 10.02 -21.80
N ARG A 25 -24.37 9.11 -22.11
CA ARG A 25 -24.55 7.85 -21.37
C ARG A 25 -23.31 6.97 -21.49
N LEU A 26 -22.82 6.78 -22.71
CA LEU A 26 -21.64 5.94 -22.96
C LEU A 26 -20.38 6.54 -22.31
N ARG A 27 -20.24 7.87 -22.32
CA ARG A 27 -19.17 8.56 -21.61
C ARG A 27 -19.19 8.26 -20.11
N THR A 28 -20.36 8.32 -19.47
CA THR A 28 -20.51 7.97 -18.05
C THR A 28 -20.09 6.52 -17.75
N HIS A 29 -20.38 5.57 -18.65
CA HIS A 29 -19.92 4.19 -18.48
C HIS A 29 -18.39 4.09 -18.54
N VAL A 30 -17.75 4.72 -19.53
CA VAL A 30 -16.29 4.72 -19.66
C VAL A 30 -15.62 5.36 -18.44
N ASP A 31 -16.16 6.47 -17.95
CA ASP A 31 -15.64 7.14 -16.75
C ASP A 31 -15.77 6.24 -15.50
N SER A 32 -16.89 5.50 -15.38
CA SER A 32 -17.12 4.54 -14.29
C SER A 32 -16.11 3.39 -14.32
N TYR A 33 -15.85 2.83 -15.50
CA TYR A 33 -14.88 1.75 -15.67
C TYR A 33 -13.45 2.22 -15.38
N ARG A 34 -13.10 3.45 -15.77
CA ARG A 34 -11.79 4.03 -15.44
C ARG A 34 -11.61 4.19 -13.93
N ALA A 35 -12.63 4.66 -13.22
CA ALA A 35 -12.59 4.78 -11.76
C ALA A 35 -12.42 3.42 -11.08
N GLU A 36 -13.16 2.41 -11.53
CA GLU A 36 -13.10 1.06 -10.98
C GLU A 36 -11.75 0.39 -11.24
N LEU A 37 -11.17 0.57 -12.44
CA LEU A 37 -9.83 0.09 -12.74
C LEU A 37 -8.79 0.73 -11.82
N GLY A 38 -8.92 2.03 -11.54
CA GLY A 38 -8.08 2.73 -10.56
C GLY A 38 -8.20 2.13 -9.15
N ARG A 39 -9.42 1.87 -8.69
CA ARG A 39 -9.68 1.21 -7.39
C ARG A 39 -9.03 -0.16 -7.32
N LEU A 40 -9.23 -0.99 -8.34
CA LEU A 40 -8.68 -2.35 -8.39
C LEU A 40 -7.14 -2.34 -8.42
N SER A 41 -6.53 -1.37 -9.11
CA SER A 41 -5.07 -1.18 -9.10
C SER A 41 -4.54 -0.95 -7.69
N GLN A 42 -5.19 -0.07 -6.93
CA GLN A 42 -4.81 0.21 -5.55
C GLN A 42 -5.01 -1.00 -4.63
N GLU A 43 -6.09 -1.75 -4.81
CA GLU A 43 -6.32 -2.97 -4.04
C GLU A 43 -5.28 -4.04 -4.33
N PHE A 44 -4.90 -4.21 -5.60
CA PHE A 44 -3.86 -5.15 -5.98
C PHE A 44 -2.49 -4.76 -5.39
N LEU A 45 -2.17 -3.46 -5.36
CA LEU A 45 -0.97 -2.96 -4.72
C LEU A 45 -0.97 -3.22 -3.20
N LYS A 46 -2.10 -3.03 -2.52
CA LYS A 46 -2.23 -3.32 -1.08
C LYS A 46 -2.06 -4.80 -0.74
N VAL A 47 -2.57 -5.69 -1.60
CA VAL A 47 -2.37 -7.14 -1.42
C VAL A 47 -0.92 -7.55 -1.70
N ARG A 48 -0.26 -6.87 -2.65
CA ARG A 48 1.11 -7.17 -3.05
C ARG A 48 2.17 -6.50 -2.16
N SER A 49 1.83 -5.42 -1.46
CA SER A 49 2.70 -4.84 -0.44
C SER A 49 2.80 -5.83 0.72
N PRO A 50 4.00 -6.34 1.04
CA PRO A 50 4.15 -7.21 2.19
C PRO A 50 3.72 -6.42 3.45
N PRO A 51 2.95 -7.03 4.36
CA PRO A 51 2.34 -6.35 5.50
C PRO A 51 3.36 -5.67 6.44
N PHE A 52 4.65 -5.96 6.29
CA PHE A 52 5.72 -5.53 7.17
C PHE A 52 6.53 -4.32 6.67
N GLN A 53 6.27 -3.79 5.46
CA GLN A 53 7.10 -2.71 4.90
C GLN A 53 7.08 -1.40 5.71
N ASP A 54 5.97 -1.13 6.41
CA ASP A 54 5.86 0.04 7.29
C ASP A 54 6.49 -0.22 8.67
N ASP A 55 6.40 -1.45 9.17
CA ASP A 55 6.96 -1.86 10.46
C ASP A 55 8.49 -1.78 10.47
N TYR A 56 9.16 -2.14 9.36
CA TYR A 56 10.62 -1.99 9.25
C TYR A 56 11.06 -0.53 9.26
N LYS A 57 10.27 0.39 8.70
CA LYS A 57 10.58 1.83 8.72
C LYS A 57 10.35 2.44 10.10
N ILE A 58 9.31 1.98 10.80
CA ILE A 58 9.06 2.36 12.20
C ILE A 58 10.21 1.85 13.07
N PHE A 59 10.60 0.58 12.92
CA PHE A 59 11.74 0.00 13.62
C PHE A 59 13.03 0.76 13.34
N GLU A 60 13.37 1.05 12.07
CA GLU A 60 14.57 1.82 11.70
C GLU A 60 14.55 3.24 12.31
N ARG A 61 13.37 3.88 12.31
CA ARG A 61 13.19 5.21 12.91
C ARG A 61 13.29 5.17 14.44
N MET A 62 12.92 4.05 15.08
CA MET A 62 13.08 3.78 16.50
C MET A 62 14.53 3.41 16.86
N THR A 63 15.28 2.74 15.98
CA THR A 63 16.71 2.44 16.23
C THR A 63 17.59 3.68 16.06
N ARG A 64 17.28 4.56 15.09
CA ARG A 64 18.05 5.81 14.89
C ARG A 64 17.84 6.85 15.97
N ARG A 65 16.64 6.91 16.56
CA ARG A 65 16.35 7.77 17.70
C ARG A 65 16.35 6.89 18.92
N ASN A 66 17.47 6.85 19.65
CA ASN A 66 17.67 6.11 20.90
C ASN A 66 16.65 6.54 22.00
N THR A 67 15.37 6.22 21.77
CA THR A 67 14.17 6.69 22.47
C THR A 67 13.31 5.49 22.85
N PHE A 68 13.95 4.34 23.08
CA PHE A 68 13.29 3.15 23.60
C PHE A 68 12.97 3.39 25.08
N SER A 69 11.72 3.77 25.36
CA SER A 69 11.20 3.82 26.72
C SER A 69 10.31 2.60 26.92
N GLU A 70 10.72 1.74 27.86
CA GLU A 70 10.07 0.45 28.23
C GLU A 70 8.55 0.54 28.49
N LEU A 71 8.02 1.73 28.74
CA LEU A 71 6.63 1.96 29.13
C LEU A 71 5.64 1.97 27.96
N GLU A 72 6.08 2.16 26.71
CA GLU A 72 5.17 2.10 25.54
C GLU A 72 4.96 0.67 25.02
N PHE A 73 5.70 -0.31 25.57
CA PHE A 73 5.65 -1.70 25.10
C PHE A 73 4.38 -2.45 25.54
N SER A 74 3.67 -1.96 26.58
CA SER A 74 2.68 -2.80 27.27
C SER A 74 1.27 -2.83 26.66
N SER A 75 0.91 -2.04 25.64
CA SER A 75 -0.51 -1.98 25.26
C SER A 75 -0.93 -2.70 23.98
N HIS A 76 -0.10 -2.92 22.97
CA HIS A 76 -0.53 -3.67 21.77
C HIS A 76 0.61 -4.51 21.17
N ILE A 77 0.38 -5.81 21.22
CA ILE A 77 1.23 -6.93 20.76
C ILE A 77 1.83 -6.62 19.37
N GLY A 78 3.15 -6.37 19.32
CA GLY A 78 3.94 -6.50 18.10
C GLY A 78 4.23 -7.99 17.83
N PRO A 79 4.32 -8.42 16.56
CA PRO A 79 4.55 -9.83 16.23
C PRO A 79 5.86 -10.35 16.87
N PRO A 80 5.90 -11.63 17.32
CA PRO A 80 7.04 -12.25 18.00
C PRO A 80 8.38 -12.09 17.25
N GLU A 81 8.31 -11.93 15.94
CA GLU A 81 9.45 -11.76 15.04
C GLU A 81 10.22 -10.45 15.30
N LEU A 82 9.54 -9.39 15.73
CA LEU A 82 10.20 -8.12 16.06
C LEU A 82 11.01 -8.20 17.36
N TRP A 83 10.59 -9.06 18.30
CA TRP A 83 11.38 -9.36 19.49
C TRP A 83 12.68 -10.06 19.14
N ALA A 84 12.63 -11.02 18.22
CA ALA A 84 13.82 -11.73 17.77
C ALA A 84 14.82 -10.76 17.11
N LEU A 85 14.33 -9.83 16.28
CA LEU A 85 15.17 -8.81 15.65
C LEU A 85 15.76 -7.82 16.68
N MET A 86 14.98 -7.42 17.69
CA MET A 86 15.45 -6.54 18.76
C MET A 86 16.51 -7.21 19.65
N LEU A 87 16.30 -8.47 20.02
CA LEU A 87 17.27 -9.28 20.78
C LEU A 87 18.56 -9.47 19.98
N LEU A 88 18.48 -9.79 18.68
CA LEU A 88 19.65 -9.91 17.82
C LEU A 88 20.42 -8.59 17.71
N TYR A 89 19.72 -7.46 17.62
CA TYR A 89 20.34 -6.14 17.60
C TYR A 89 21.04 -5.81 18.92
N GLN A 90 20.40 -6.07 20.06
CA GLN A 90 20.99 -5.86 21.39
C GLN A 90 22.21 -6.76 21.62
N LEU A 91 22.15 -8.02 21.20
CA LEU A 91 23.26 -8.97 21.30
C LEU A 91 24.45 -8.55 20.42
N ASN A 92 24.20 -8.02 19.22
CA ASN A 92 25.27 -7.61 18.30
C ASN A 92 25.91 -6.27 18.70
N HIS A 93 25.21 -5.42 19.45
CA HIS A 93 25.70 -4.11 19.89
C HIS A 93 26.05 -4.01 21.38
N GLY A 94 26.02 -5.13 22.12
CA GLY A 94 26.51 -5.20 23.50
C GLY A 94 25.72 -4.36 24.50
N MET A 95 24.46 -4.03 24.21
CA MET A 95 23.60 -3.32 25.17
C MET A 95 23.02 -4.33 26.16
N VAL A 96 23.73 -4.54 27.26
CA VAL A 96 23.28 -5.35 28.39
C VAL A 96 22.20 -4.57 29.15
N LEU A 97 20.97 -5.11 29.17
CA LEU A 97 19.90 -4.65 30.06
C LEU A 97 20.36 -4.87 31.50
N HIS A 98 20.34 -3.81 32.30
CA HIS A 98 20.69 -3.84 33.72
C HIS A 98 19.47 -3.56 34.59
#